data_AF-A0A2S0JJ65-F1
#
_entry.id   AF-A0A2S0JJ65-F1
#
_cell.length_a   1.000
_cell.length_b   1.000
_cell.length_c   1.000
_cell.angle_alpha   90.00
_cell.angle_beta   90.00
_cell.angle_gamma   90.00
#
_symmetry.space_group_name_H-M   'P 1'
#
loop_
_entity.id
_entity.type
_entity.pdbx_description
1 polymer ?
#
loop_
_entity_poly.entity_id
_entity_poly.type
_entity_poly.pdbx_seq_one_letter_code
_entity_poly.pdbx_strand_id
1 'polypeptide(L)'
;MELVSLKRYEKGFIAAGWIGIICGLCPLLLLNITILTNMDMTFNLFYIWTVYLAAPFSIIAICSKKSRSLGFFGLSILLFITIFTACIFILGWIVIPFP
;
A
#
# COMPACT_ATOMS: atom_id res chain seq x y z
N MET A 1 7.38 -35.54 5.22
CA MET A 1 6.26 -34.56 5.27
C MET A 1 6.72 -33.09 5.29
N GLU A 2 7.97 -32.78 5.69
CA GLU A 2 8.49 -31.40 5.78
C GLU A 2 8.57 -30.65 4.44
N LEU A 3 8.83 -31.33 3.32
CA LEU A 3 8.88 -30.69 1.99
C LEU A 3 7.52 -30.13 1.53
N VAL A 4 6.41 -30.69 2.03
CA VAL A 4 5.05 -30.23 1.70
C VAL A 4 4.67 -29.01 2.53
N SER A 5 5.11 -28.92 3.79
CA SER A 5 4.86 -27.76 4.64
C SER A 5 5.62 -26.53 4.13
N LEU A 6 6.90 -26.68 3.75
CA LEU A 6 7.72 -25.60 3.17
C LEU A 6 7.06 -24.97 1.93
N LYS A 7 6.51 -25.79 1.03
CA LYS A 7 5.78 -25.30 -0.16
C LYS A 7 4.50 -24.53 0.19
N ARG A 8 3.82 -24.84 1.30
CA ARG A 8 2.63 -24.08 1.75
C ARG A 8 3.01 -22.72 2.31
N TYR A 9 4.07 -22.64 3.12
CA TYR A 9 4.55 -21.37 3.65
C TYR A 9 5.00 -20.42 2.52
N GLU A 10 5.72 -20.94 1.51
CA GLU A 10 6.09 -20.14 0.33
C GLU A 10 4.88 -19.56 -0.40
N LYS A 11 3.80 -20.33 -0.58
CA LYS A 11 2.56 -19.83 -1.18
C LYS A 11 1.91 -18.74 -0.32
N GLY A 12 1.97 -18.86 1.01
CA GLY A 12 1.51 -17.83 1.95
C GLY A 12 2.26 -16.51 1.80
N PHE A 13 3.60 -16.55 1.67
CA PHE A 13 4.41 -15.35 1.45
C PHE A 13 4.14 -14.68 0.10
N ILE A 14 3.89 -15.46 -0.96
CA ILE A 14 3.50 -14.92 -2.27
C ILE A 14 2.13 -14.25 -2.19
N ALA A 15 1.16 -14.91 -1.54
CA ALA A 15 -0.17 -14.33 -1.34
C ALA A 15 -0.11 -13.03 -0.51
N ALA A 16 0.68 -13.02 0.56
CA ALA A 16 0.94 -11.81 1.34
C ALA A 16 1.52 -10.68 0.47
N GLY A 17 2.48 -10.99 -0.42
CA GLY A 17 3.04 -10.00 -1.34
C GLY A 17 1.97 -9.39 -2.26
N TRP A 18 1.12 -10.22 -2.87
CA TRP A 18 0.02 -9.73 -3.71
C TRP A 18 -1.02 -8.93 -2.93
N ILE A 19 -1.36 -9.36 -1.72
CA ILE A 19 -2.26 -8.60 -0.83
C ILE A 19 -1.65 -7.24 -0.50
N GLY A 20 -0.35 -7.18 -0.20
CA GLY A 20 0.37 -5.93 0.05
C GLY A 20 0.30 -4.97 -1.14
N ILE A 21 0.49 -5.49 -2.35
CA ILE A 21 0.40 -4.72 -3.60
C ILE A 21 -1.02 -4.20 -3.83
N ILE A 22 -2.04 -5.05 -3.70
CA ILE A 22 -3.45 -4.66 -3.88
C ILE A 22 -3.86 -3.61 -2.84
N CYS A 23 -3.50 -3.84 -1.57
CA CYS A 23 -3.72 -2.88 -0.49
C CYS A 23 -2.94 -1.58 -0.70
N GLY A 24 -1.82 -1.57 -1.43
CA GLY A 24 -1.13 -0.35 -1.85
C GLY A 24 -1.78 0.34 -3.04
N LEU A 25 -2.33 -0.40 -4.01
CA LEU A 25 -2.97 0.22 -5.19
C LEU A 25 -4.35 0.81 -4.87
N CYS A 26 -5.11 0.20 -3.96
CA CYS A 26 -6.41 0.73 -3.51
C CYS A 26 -6.33 2.20 -3.01
N PRO A 27 -5.44 2.58 -2.07
CA PRO A 27 -5.34 3.94 -1.57
C PRO A 27 -4.92 4.93 -2.67
N LEU A 28 -4.12 4.52 -3.66
CA LEU A 28 -3.84 5.36 -4.83
C LEU A 28 -5.11 5.69 -5.61
N LEU A 29 -5.91 4.67 -5.92
CA LEU A 29 -7.15 4.84 -6.66
C LEU A 29 -8.15 5.70 -5.87
N LEU A 30 -8.31 5.42 -4.58
CA LEU A 30 -9.18 6.18 -3.68
C LEU A 30 -8.76 7.64 -3.59
N LEU A 31 -7.47 7.92 -3.45
CA LEU A 31 -6.94 9.28 -3.33
C LEU A 31 -7.23 10.09 -4.61
N ASN A 32 -7.08 9.48 -5.79
CA ASN A 32 -7.44 10.11 -7.06
C ASN A 32 -8.95 10.40 -7.15
N ILE A 33 -9.81 9.46 -6.74
CA ILE A 33 -11.26 9.69 -6.72
C ILE A 33 -11.59 10.83 -5.77
N THR A 34 -11.06 10.81 -4.54
CA THR A 34 -11.32 11.84 -3.53
C THR A 34 -10.95 13.24 -4.04
N ILE A 35 -9.79 13.39 -4.70
CA ILE A 35 -9.39 14.67 -5.31
C ILE A 35 -10.39 15.11 -6.38
N LEU A 36 -10.87 14.19 -7.22
CA LEU A 36 -11.78 14.52 -8.33
C LEU A 36 -13.22 14.81 -7.86
N THR A 37 -13.66 14.20 -6.76
CA THR A 37 -15.07 14.22 -6.33
C THR A 37 -15.33 14.98 -5.02
N ASN A 38 -14.30 15.50 -4.34
CA ASN A 38 -14.41 16.17 -3.03
C ASN A 38 -15.21 15.35 -1.98
N MET A 39 -14.95 14.04 -1.88
CA MET A 39 -15.62 13.15 -0.90
C MET A 39 -14.75 12.93 0.35
N ASP A 40 -15.20 13.39 1.52
CA ASP A 40 -14.32 13.58 2.69
C ASP A 40 -14.28 12.44 3.74
N MET A 41 -15.38 11.78 4.11
CA MET A 41 -15.39 10.98 5.37
C MET A 41 -15.12 9.48 5.22
N THR A 42 -15.86 8.76 4.37
CA THR A 42 -15.74 7.28 4.27
C THR A 42 -14.43 6.85 3.61
N PHE A 43 -13.90 7.69 2.72
CA PHE A 43 -12.66 7.43 2.00
C PHE A 43 -11.44 7.51 2.91
N ASN A 44 -11.47 8.36 3.93
CA ASN A 44 -10.32 8.60 4.81
C ASN A 44 -10.03 7.38 5.70
N LEU A 45 -11.09 6.77 6.27
CA LEU A 45 -10.94 5.56 7.08
C LEU A 45 -10.42 4.38 6.22
N PHE A 46 -11.01 4.15 5.06
CA PHE A 46 -10.63 3.05 4.17
C PHE A 46 -9.21 3.25 3.58
N TYR A 47 -8.83 4.49 3.28
CA TYR A 47 -7.46 4.85 2.89
C TYR A 47 -6.46 4.49 3.99
N ILE A 48 -6.71 4.92 5.23
CA ILE A 48 -5.83 4.63 6.38
C ILE A 48 -5.67 3.13 6.56
N TRP A 49 -6.77 2.36 6.57
CA TRP A 49 -6.73 0.90 6.73
C TRP A 49 -5.91 0.20 5.63
N THR A 50 -6.10 0.59 4.38
CA THR A 50 -5.40 -0.04 3.25
C THR A 50 -3.90 0.24 3.28
N VAL A 51 -3.49 1.47 3.63
CA VAL A 51 -2.07 1.82 3.84
C VAL A 51 -1.47 1.03 5.01
N TYR A 52 -2.16 0.94 6.15
CA TYR A 52 -1.67 0.20 7.33
C TYR A 52 -1.56 -1.31 7.09
N LEU A 53 -2.38 -1.89 6.21
CA LEU A 53 -2.28 -3.30 5.84
C LEU A 53 -1.20 -3.55 4.78
N ALA A 54 -1.01 -2.63 3.82
CA ALA A 54 -0.01 -2.78 2.77
C ALA A 54 1.42 -2.94 3.32
N ALA A 55 1.77 -2.20 4.37
CA ALA A 55 3.11 -2.21 4.96
C ALA A 55 3.52 -3.58 5.55
N PRO A 56 2.79 -4.16 6.53
CA PRO A 56 3.15 -5.45 7.12
C PRO A 56 3.11 -6.59 6.08
N PHE A 57 2.14 -6.60 5.17
CA PHE A 57 2.07 -7.64 4.13
C PHE A 57 3.26 -7.56 3.16
N SER A 58 3.68 -6.35 2.78
CA SER A 58 4.85 -6.14 1.93
C SER A 58 6.15 -6.55 2.65
N ILE A 59 6.29 -6.24 3.95
CA ILE A 59 7.45 -6.64 4.77
C ILE A 59 7.50 -8.17 4.92
N ILE A 60 6.37 -8.81 5.24
CA ILE A 60 6.29 -10.27 5.37
C ILE A 60 6.70 -10.96 4.06
N ALA A 61 6.31 -10.40 2.91
CA ALA A 61 6.68 -10.94 1.60
C ALA A 61 8.19 -10.85 1.28
N ILE A 62 8.93 -9.95 1.93
CA ILE A 62 10.40 -9.81 1.74
C ILE A 62 11.16 -10.99 2.37
N CYS A 63 10.61 -11.61 3.41
CA CYS A 63 11.27 -12.68 4.16
C CYS A 63 11.51 -13.96 3.34
N SER A 64 10.83 -14.15 2.21
CA SER A 64 11.04 -15.28 1.30
C SER A 64 11.71 -14.82 0.00
N LYS A 65 12.77 -15.55 -0.42
CA LYS A 65 13.53 -15.25 -1.66
C LYS A 65 12.64 -15.18 -2.90
N LYS A 66 11.59 -16.00 -2.98
CA LYS A 66 10.69 -16.07 -4.14
C LYS A 66 9.69 -14.91 -4.20
N SER A 67 9.24 -14.40 -3.05
CA SER A 67 8.28 -13.29 -2.96
C SER A 67 8.95 -11.93 -2.73
N ARG A 68 10.27 -11.89 -2.56
CA ARG A 68 11.03 -10.67 -2.27
C ARG A 68 10.79 -9.54 -3.28
N SER A 69 10.69 -9.88 -4.57
CA SER A 69 10.37 -8.90 -5.62
C SER A 69 8.98 -8.27 -5.40
N LEU A 70 7.98 -9.07 -5.05
CA LEU A 70 6.62 -8.60 -4.74
C LEU A 70 6.61 -7.69 -3.51
N GLY A 71 7.35 -8.07 -2.46
CA GLY A 71 7.47 -7.26 -1.25
C GLY A 71 8.13 -5.90 -1.50
N PHE A 72 9.21 -5.87 -2.30
CA PHE A 72 9.82 -4.60 -2.70
C PHE A 72 8.90 -3.74 -3.59
N PHE A 73 8.13 -4.37 -4.47
CA PHE A 73 7.14 -3.66 -5.28
C PHE A 73 6.04 -3.03 -4.41
N GLY A 74 5.51 -3.77 -3.44
CA GLY A 74 4.55 -3.26 -2.46
C GLY A 74 5.09 -2.10 -1.63
N LEU A 75 6.35 -2.19 -1.16
CA LEU A 75 7.02 -1.08 -0.47
C LEU A 75 7.25 0.14 -1.38
N SER A 76 7.58 -0.10 -2.66
CA SER A 76 7.77 1.00 -3.62
C SER A 76 6.47 1.76 -3.86
N ILE A 77 5.33 1.05 -3.91
CA ILE A 77 4.00 1.67 -3.99
C ILE A 77 3.71 2.51 -2.74
N LEU A 78 4.02 2.00 -1.54
CA LEU A 78 3.84 2.75 -0.30
C LEU A 78 4.68 4.03 -0.26
N LEU A 79 5.95 3.92 -0.64
CA LEU A 79 6.84 5.08 -0.74
C LEU A 79 6.32 6.11 -1.75
N PHE A 80 5.83 5.63 -2.89
CA PHE A 80 5.18 6.49 -3.88
C PHE A 80 3.94 7.20 -3.32
N ILE A 81 3.07 6.50 -2.59
CA ILE A 81 1.91 7.10 -1.93
C ILE A 81 2.32 8.20 -0.96
N THR A 82 3.32 7.94 -0.11
CA THR A 82 3.79 8.93 0.86
C THR A 82 4.29 10.19 0.17
N ILE A 83 5.10 10.04 -0.88
CA ILE A 83 5.60 11.17 -1.68
C ILE A 83 4.44 11.90 -2.35
N PHE A 84 3.50 11.17 -2.96
CA PHE A 84 2.36 11.74 -3.67
C PHE A 84 1.46 12.55 -2.73
N THR A 85 1.11 12.01 -1.56
CA THR A 85 0.32 12.71 -0.55
C THR A 85 1.05 13.96 -0.04
N ALA A 86 2.38 13.88 0.18
CA ALA A 86 3.17 15.04 0.57
C ALA A 86 3.18 16.15 -0.50
N CYS A 87 3.33 15.77 -1.78
CA CYS A 87 3.26 16.71 -2.90
C CYS A 87 1.90 17.41 -2.98
N ILE A 88 0.79 16.65 -2.86
CA ILE A 88 -0.56 17.23 -2.88
C ILE A 88 -0.79 18.14 -1.68
N PHE A 89 -0.31 17.75 -0.51
CA PHE A 89 -0.39 18.58 0.70
C PHE A 89 0.36 19.91 0.51
N ILE A 90 1.60 19.88 0.02
CA ILE A 90 2.39 21.09 -0.25
C ILE A 90 1.71 21.95 -1.31
N LEU A 91 1.21 21.35 -2.40
CA LEU A 91 0.52 22.07 -3.46
C LEU A 91 -0.76 22.74 -2.93
N GLY A 92 -1.56 22.00 -2.16
CA GLY A 92 -2.75 22.52 -1.49
C GLY A 92 -2.41 23.70 -0.58
N TRP A 93 -1.31 23.60 0.16
CA TRP A 93 -0.83 24.67 1.04
C TRP A 93 -0.34 25.90 0.27
N ILE A 94 0.27 25.74 -0.91
CA ILE A 94 0.66 26.88 -1.76
C ILE A 94 -0.57 27.60 -2.31
N VAL A 95 -1.63 26.87 -2.70
CA VAL A 95 -2.84 27.46 -3.30
C VAL A 95 -3.74 28.09 -2.25
N ILE A 96 -4.00 27.38 -1.15
CA ILE A 96 -4.78 27.83 -0.01
C ILE A 96 -3.92 27.63 1.23
N PRO A 97 -3.09 28.63 1.60
CA PRO A 97 -2.31 28.53 2.81
C PRO A 97 -3.26 28.42 4.00
N PHE A 98 -3.18 27.29 4.71
CA PHE A 98 -3.71 27.20 6.06
C PHE A 98 -3.03 28.29 6.91
N PRO A 99 -3.73 28.88 7.90
CA PRO A 99 -3.04 29.60 8.98
C PRO A 99 -2.04 28.69 9.70
#